data_AF-A0A173RCD9-F1
#
_entry.id   AF-A0A173RCD9-F1
#
_cell.length_a   1.000
_cell.length_b   1.000
_cell.length_c   1.000
_cell.angle_alpha   90.00
_cell.angle_beta   90.00
_cell.angle_gamma   90.00
#
_symmetry.space_group_name_H-M   'P 1'
#
loop_
_entity.id
_entity.type
_entity.pdbx_description
1 polymer ?
#
loop_
_entity_poly.entity_id
_entity_poly.type
_entity_poly.pdbx_seq_one_letter_code
_entity_poly.pdbx_strand_id
1 'polypeptide(L)'
;MSLQEWAKNEVEIACKRESPDRKEGEFDYGCACYESALKAFESLCEDGHSGMSIGFTKQILNRLIDGKPLTPIEDTEEMWKRSWTDEKGKHYQCSRMSSLFKTVTPNGEIKYSDINRCYCVNRNHPNYGYHNGFIGSIYDAMYPITMPYAPADKPDKIVCDELLTDPKNGDYDTKAIIYIEKPDGKKVKINRYFKESEESFKEISWLEYQIRRYKDWRRRKWLGNDEERHS
;
A
#
# COMPACT_ATOMS: atom_id res chain seq x y z
N MET A 1 16.96 37.66 3.95
CA MET A 1 16.09 36.56 4.41
C MET A 1 16.88 35.27 4.28
N SER A 2 17.27 34.68 5.41
CA SER A 2 17.91 33.37 5.44
C SER A 2 16.90 32.28 5.07
N LEU A 3 17.39 31.09 4.71
CA LEU A 3 16.52 29.95 4.42
C LEU A 3 15.65 29.55 5.64
N GLN A 4 16.19 29.69 6.85
CA GLN A 4 15.46 29.47 8.10
C GLN A 4 14.38 30.54 8.34
N GLU A 5 14.68 31.82 8.11
CA GLU A 5 13.69 32.91 8.24
C GLU A 5 12.54 32.73 7.26
N TRP A 6 12.84 32.31 6.02
CA TRP A 6 11.80 31.98 5.05
C TRP A 6 10.93 30.81 5.53
N ALA A 7 11.52 29.72 6.00
CA ALA A 7 10.78 28.55 6.48
C ALA A 7 9.87 28.88 7.69
N LYS A 8 10.34 29.74 8.60
CA LYS A 8 9.53 30.26 9.74
C LYS A 8 8.30 31.00 9.24
N ASN A 9 8.49 31.91 8.29
CA ASN A 9 7.39 32.70 7.72
C ASN A 9 6.37 31.81 7.01
N GLU A 10 6.80 30.82 6.23
CA GLU A 10 5.88 29.88 5.55
C GLU A 10 5.03 29.08 6.55
N VAL A 11 5.64 28.61 7.64
CA VAL A 11 4.93 27.89 8.71
C VAL A 11 3.96 28.81 9.45
N GLU A 12 4.34 30.06 9.73
CA GLU A 12 3.42 31.04 10.33
C GLU A 12 2.21 31.31 9.43
N ILE A 13 2.41 31.46 8.12
CA ILE A 13 1.33 31.63 7.13
C ILE A 13 0.41 30.39 7.12
N ALA A 14 0.99 29.18 7.10
CA ALA A 14 0.25 27.93 7.09
C ALA A 14 -0.60 27.75 8.37
N CYS A 15 -0.01 28.00 9.55
CA CYS A 15 -0.72 27.91 10.83
C CYS A 15 -1.88 28.92 10.90
N LYS A 16 -1.68 30.17 10.47
CA LYS A 16 -2.75 31.19 10.43
C LYS A 16 -3.90 30.80 9.50
N ARG A 17 -3.61 30.08 8.42
CA ARG A 17 -4.65 29.61 7.49
C ARG A 17 -5.41 28.40 8.03
N GLU A 18 -4.69 27.47 8.67
CA GLU A 18 -5.27 26.27 9.26
C GLU A 18 -6.19 26.61 10.44
N SER A 19 -5.76 27.53 11.31
CA SER A 19 -6.47 27.92 12.52
C SER A 19 -6.35 29.44 12.79
N PRO A 20 -7.17 30.28 12.13
CA PRO A 20 -7.05 31.74 12.18
C PRO A 20 -7.26 32.35 13.57
N ASP A 21 -8.12 31.73 14.38
CA ASP A 21 -8.51 32.22 15.71
C ASP A 21 -7.73 31.54 16.85
N ARG A 22 -6.69 30.76 16.51
CA ARG A 22 -5.89 30.00 17.47
C ARG A 22 -5.29 30.93 18.52
N LYS A 23 -5.57 30.64 19.79
CA LYS A 23 -4.97 31.37 20.91
C LYS A 23 -3.60 30.80 21.25
N GLU A 24 -2.75 31.64 21.85
CA GLU A 24 -1.46 31.21 22.37
C GLU A 24 -1.66 30.05 23.38
N GLY A 25 -0.96 28.93 23.16
CA GLY A 25 -1.07 27.72 23.99
C GLY A 25 -2.20 26.75 23.60
N GLU A 26 -3.05 27.09 22.63
CA GLU A 26 -4.07 26.18 22.11
C GLU A 26 -3.46 25.12 21.19
N PHE A 27 -3.83 23.86 21.41
CA PHE A 27 -3.38 22.75 20.59
C PHE A 27 -4.19 22.68 19.30
N ASP A 28 -3.49 22.69 18.18
CA ASP A 28 -4.04 22.45 16.85
C ASP A 28 -3.16 21.43 16.14
N TYR A 29 -3.75 20.32 15.67
CA TYR A 29 -3.00 19.22 15.09
C TYR A 29 -2.27 19.61 13.80
N GLY A 30 -2.92 20.40 12.93
CA GLY A 30 -2.32 20.87 11.69
C GLY A 30 -1.15 21.80 11.95
N CYS A 31 -1.33 22.79 12.83
CA CYS A 31 -0.26 23.68 13.27
C CYS A 31 0.89 22.92 13.94
N ALA A 32 0.59 21.95 14.80
CA ALA A 32 1.61 21.12 15.45
C ALA A 32 2.44 20.31 14.43
N CYS A 33 1.83 19.85 13.33
CA CYS A 33 2.55 19.20 12.23
C CYS A 33 3.48 20.19 11.51
N TYR A 34 3.02 21.40 11.18
CA TYR A 34 3.87 22.43 10.55
C TYR A 34 5.03 22.85 11.46
N GLU A 35 4.78 23.08 12.75
CA GLU A 35 5.80 23.42 13.76
C GLU A 35 6.82 22.28 13.94
N SER A 36 6.37 21.03 13.94
CA SER A 36 7.27 19.87 14.00
C SER A 36 8.15 19.76 12.76
N ALA A 37 7.61 20.05 11.57
CA ALA A 37 8.37 20.08 10.33
C ALA A 37 9.41 21.20 10.34
N LEU A 38 9.07 22.39 10.87
CA LEU A 38 10.01 23.50 11.05
C LEU A 38 11.16 23.10 11.97
N LYS A 39 10.86 22.49 13.12
CA LYS A 39 11.88 22.04 14.07
C LYS A 39 12.87 21.05 13.45
N ALA A 40 12.38 20.09 12.67
CA ALA A 40 13.24 19.17 11.93
C ALA A 40 14.11 19.91 10.89
N PHE A 41 13.53 20.88 10.18
CA PHE A 41 14.26 21.69 9.19
C PHE A 41 15.35 22.57 9.82
N GLU A 42 15.06 23.20 10.95
CA GLU A 42 16.01 24.03 11.70
C GLU A 42 17.19 23.19 12.18
N SER A 43 16.94 22.01 12.75
CA SER A 43 17.99 21.07 13.16
C SER A 43 18.95 20.74 12.01
N LEU A 44 18.43 20.49 10.80
CA LEU A 44 19.28 20.24 9.62
C LEU A 44 20.13 21.47 9.25
N CYS A 45 19.56 22.67 9.37
CA CYS A 45 20.29 23.91 9.08
C CYS A 45 21.37 24.20 10.14
N GLU A 46 21.11 23.90 11.42
CA GLU A 46 22.07 24.02 12.52
C GLU A 46 23.26 23.07 12.34
N ASP A 47 23.01 21.87 11.80
CA ASP A 47 24.05 20.90 11.41
C ASP A 47 24.81 21.30 10.12
N GLY A 48 24.51 22.47 9.54
CA GLY A 48 25.18 23.00 8.36
C GLY A 48 24.78 22.33 7.05
N HIS A 49 23.65 21.61 7.01
CA HIS A 49 23.17 21.04 5.76
C HIS A 49 22.80 22.14 4.75
N SER A 50 23.18 21.93 3.49
CA SER A 50 22.74 22.73 2.35
C SER A 50 21.47 22.15 1.74
N GLY A 51 20.84 22.84 0.78
CA GLY A 51 19.66 22.33 0.08
C GLY A 51 19.85 20.93 -0.54
N MET A 52 21.05 20.60 -1.01
CA MET A 52 21.35 19.26 -1.55
C MET A 52 21.42 18.20 -0.44
N SER A 53 22.15 18.46 0.64
CA SER A 53 22.29 17.49 1.73
C SER A 53 21.00 17.32 2.54
N ILE A 54 20.16 18.36 2.63
CA ILE A 54 18.76 18.23 3.11
C ILE A 54 17.96 17.28 2.23
N GLY A 55 18.15 17.34 0.91
CA GLY A 55 17.51 16.42 -0.05
C GLY A 55 17.85 14.95 0.20
N PHE A 56 19.12 14.64 0.45
CA PHE A 56 19.54 13.27 0.82
C PHE A 56 18.98 12.85 2.17
N THR A 57 19.08 13.71 3.19
CA THR A 57 18.54 13.41 4.51
C THR A 57 17.03 13.18 4.48
N LYS A 58 16.29 13.94 3.67
CA LYS A 58 14.85 13.72 3.44
C LYS A 58 14.54 12.32 2.92
N GLN A 59 15.32 11.81 1.96
CA GLN A 59 15.10 10.46 1.43
C GLN A 59 15.34 9.39 2.49
N ILE A 60 16.39 9.54 3.30
CA ILE A 60 16.71 8.63 4.41
C ILE A 60 15.60 8.69 5.48
N LEU A 61 15.19 9.89 5.88
CA LEU A 61 14.14 10.11 6.87
C LEU A 61 12.81 9.49 6.42
N ASN A 62 12.42 9.66 5.16
CA ASN A 62 11.21 9.03 4.63
C ASN A 62 11.25 7.50 4.76
N ARG A 63 12.40 6.86 4.48
CA ARG A 63 12.54 5.41 4.69
C ARG A 63 12.37 5.02 6.16
N LEU A 64 12.93 5.80 7.09
CA LEU A 64 12.78 5.55 8.53
C LEU A 64 11.33 5.70 9.00
N ILE A 65 10.64 6.75 8.53
CA ILE A 65 9.21 6.98 8.81
C ILE A 65 8.37 5.81 8.28
N ASP A 66 8.67 5.32 7.08
CA ASP A 66 7.99 4.17 6.46
C ASP A 66 8.39 2.81 7.08
N GLY A 67 9.26 2.79 8.09
CA GLY A 67 9.75 1.55 8.73
C GLY A 67 10.61 0.69 7.80
N LYS A 68 11.27 1.30 6.80
CA LYS A 68 12.12 0.61 5.82
C LYS A 68 13.59 0.60 6.25
N PRO A 69 14.31 -0.51 6.01
CA PRO A 69 15.72 -0.61 6.33
C PRO A 69 16.56 0.30 5.43
N LEU A 70 17.65 0.86 5.96
CA LEU A 70 18.59 1.70 5.20
C LEU A 70 19.64 0.91 4.41
N THR A 71 19.76 -0.39 4.67
CA THR A 71 20.62 -1.32 3.94
C THR A 71 19.85 -2.59 3.61
N PRO A 72 20.27 -3.36 2.59
CA PRO A 72 19.63 -4.64 2.28
C PRO A 72 19.53 -5.56 3.52
N ILE A 73 18.49 -6.37 3.56
CA ILE A 73 18.26 -7.40 4.58
C ILE A 73 18.86 -8.70 4.08
N GLU A 74 19.77 -9.29 4.84
CA GLU A 74 20.35 -10.61 4.59
C GLU A 74 19.45 -11.71 5.16
N ASP A 75 19.58 -12.95 4.65
CA ASP A 75 18.92 -14.11 5.25
C ASP A 75 19.78 -14.76 6.34
N THR A 76 19.96 -14.07 7.47
CA THR A 76 20.64 -14.60 8.66
C THR A 76 19.66 -14.86 9.80
N GLU A 77 19.97 -15.79 10.70
CA GLU A 77 19.07 -16.15 11.80
C GLU A 77 18.67 -14.95 12.68
N GLU A 78 19.60 -14.01 12.89
CA GLU A 78 19.36 -12.81 13.71
C GLU A 78 18.35 -11.81 13.09
N MET A 79 18.10 -11.93 11.78
CA MET A 79 17.12 -11.11 11.06
C MET A 79 15.69 -11.59 11.28
N TRP A 80 15.48 -12.76 11.88
CA TRP A 80 14.17 -13.42 11.91
C TRP A 80 13.72 -13.73 13.33
N LYS A 81 12.54 -13.20 13.68
CA LYS A 81 11.84 -13.57 14.91
C LYS A 81 10.73 -14.55 14.56
N ARG A 82 10.71 -15.71 15.21
CA ARG A 82 9.63 -16.70 15.02
C ARG A 82 8.30 -16.06 15.43
N SER A 83 7.32 -16.14 14.54
CA SER A 83 6.01 -15.53 14.73
C SER A 83 4.96 -16.58 15.09
N TRP A 84 4.62 -17.50 14.18
CA TRP A 84 3.69 -18.61 14.42
C TRP A 84 4.05 -19.84 13.57
N THR A 85 3.33 -20.94 13.78
CA THR A 85 3.45 -22.18 12.99
C THR A 85 2.06 -22.64 12.59
N ASP A 86 1.90 -23.08 11.35
CA ASP A 86 0.67 -23.69 10.84
C ASP A 86 1.00 -24.88 9.91
N GLU A 87 -0.01 -25.40 9.20
CA GLU A 87 0.13 -26.52 8.24
C GLU A 87 1.08 -26.21 7.07
N LYS A 88 1.24 -24.92 6.72
CA LYS A 88 2.13 -24.44 5.66
C LYS A 88 3.57 -24.30 6.14
N GLY A 89 3.82 -24.34 7.45
CA GLY A 89 5.15 -24.44 8.03
C GLY A 89 5.41 -23.44 9.16
N LYS A 90 6.68 -23.07 9.33
CA LYS A 90 7.14 -22.12 10.35
C LYS A 90 7.22 -20.73 9.75
N HIS A 91 6.58 -19.76 10.39
CA HIS A 91 6.56 -18.37 9.97
C HIS A 91 7.44 -17.51 10.86
N TYR A 92 8.17 -16.61 10.23
CA TYR A 92 9.10 -15.68 10.85
C TYR A 92 8.82 -14.28 10.33
N GLN A 93 8.91 -13.30 11.21
CA GLN A 93 8.81 -11.89 10.86
C GLN A 93 10.20 -11.26 10.95
N CYS A 94 10.54 -10.42 9.99
CA CYS A 94 11.84 -9.75 9.97
C CYS A 94 11.94 -8.75 11.13
N SER A 95 13.09 -8.75 11.82
CA SER A 95 13.37 -7.86 12.94
C SER A 95 13.61 -6.41 12.52
N ARG A 96 14.04 -6.19 11.27
CA ARG A 96 14.34 -4.86 10.71
C ARG A 96 13.19 -4.25 9.91
N MET A 97 12.20 -5.05 9.51
CA MET A 97 11.04 -4.59 8.72
C MET A 97 9.82 -5.47 9.00
N SER A 98 8.84 -4.93 9.70
CA SER A 98 7.66 -5.69 10.15
C SER A 98 6.79 -6.23 9.01
N SER A 99 6.86 -5.65 7.81
CA SER A 99 6.11 -6.11 6.65
C SER A 99 6.72 -7.33 5.94
N LEU A 100 7.98 -7.67 6.23
CA LEU A 100 8.67 -8.80 5.60
C LEU A 100 8.55 -10.07 6.45
N PHE A 101 8.08 -11.13 5.81
CA PHE A 101 7.89 -12.44 6.39
C PHE A 101 8.70 -13.50 5.64
N LYS A 102 9.17 -14.49 6.39
CA LYS A 102 9.80 -15.72 5.89
C LYS A 102 8.96 -16.90 6.34
N THR A 103 8.66 -17.80 5.40
CA THR A 103 7.99 -19.08 5.67
C THR A 103 8.96 -20.20 5.32
N VAL A 104 9.20 -21.09 6.27
CA VAL A 104 9.93 -22.35 6.04
C VAL A 104 8.90 -23.46 6.05
N THR A 105 8.67 -24.04 4.88
CA THR A 105 7.67 -25.10 4.69
C THR A 105 8.10 -26.42 5.34
N PRO A 106 7.20 -27.40 5.51
CA PRO A 106 7.56 -28.71 6.07
C PRO A 106 8.63 -29.46 5.29
N ASN A 107 8.74 -29.24 3.98
CA ASN A 107 9.79 -29.82 3.13
C ASN A 107 11.08 -28.97 3.05
N GLY A 108 11.17 -27.89 3.83
CA GLY A 108 12.37 -27.04 3.91
C GLY A 108 12.49 -25.96 2.83
N GLU A 109 11.47 -25.77 1.99
CA GLU A 109 11.41 -24.66 1.03
C GLU A 109 11.25 -23.33 1.79
N ILE A 110 11.97 -22.29 1.35
CA ILE A 110 11.91 -20.95 1.92
C ILE A 110 11.15 -20.03 0.98
N LYS A 111 10.12 -19.36 1.51
CA LYS A 111 9.36 -18.32 0.80
C LYS A 111 9.40 -17.02 1.58
N TYR A 112 9.60 -15.92 0.88
CA TYR A 112 9.52 -14.58 1.46
C TYR A 112 8.32 -13.83 0.89
N SER A 113 7.70 -13.00 1.72
CA SER A 113 6.61 -12.11 1.32
C SER A 113 6.75 -10.77 2.03
N ASP A 114 6.49 -9.68 1.32
CA ASP A 114 6.46 -8.33 1.87
C ASP A 114 5.10 -7.71 1.58
N ILE A 115 4.28 -7.58 2.63
CA ILE A 115 2.88 -7.16 2.51
C ILE A 115 2.74 -5.70 2.08
N ASN A 116 3.82 -4.90 2.20
CA ASN A 116 3.86 -3.50 1.79
C ASN A 116 4.47 -3.31 0.40
N ARG A 117 4.82 -4.37 -0.32
CA ARG A 117 5.42 -4.27 -1.66
C ARG A 117 4.42 -3.92 -2.76
N CYS A 118 3.14 -4.18 -2.52
CA CYS A 118 2.05 -3.83 -3.41
C CYS A 118 0.76 -3.54 -2.65
N TYR A 119 -0.15 -2.81 -3.28
CA TYR A 119 -1.51 -2.61 -2.80
C TYR A 119 -2.49 -2.67 -3.97
N CYS A 120 -3.74 -2.98 -3.69
CA CYS A 120 -4.81 -3.06 -4.67
C CYS A 120 -5.62 -1.76 -4.69
N VAL A 121 -6.17 -1.43 -5.85
CA VAL A 121 -7.27 -0.47 -5.99
C VAL A 121 -8.35 -1.04 -6.89
N ASN A 122 -9.60 -0.70 -6.61
CA ASN A 122 -10.68 -0.95 -7.56
C ASN A 122 -10.62 0.10 -8.68
N ARG A 123 -10.71 -0.32 -9.94
CA ARG A 123 -10.67 0.58 -11.10
C ARG A 123 -11.74 1.68 -11.04
N ASN A 124 -12.91 1.39 -10.47
CA ASN A 124 -14.00 2.35 -10.33
C ASN A 124 -13.85 3.25 -9.10
N HIS A 125 -12.99 2.86 -8.15
CA HIS A 125 -12.71 3.60 -6.92
C HIS A 125 -11.19 3.71 -6.69
N PRO A 126 -10.45 4.39 -7.59
CA PRO A 126 -8.99 4.34 -7.64
C PRO A 126 -8.28 5.05 -6.49
N ASN A 127 -9.03 5.79 -5.66
CA ASN A 127 -8.52 6.56 -4.53
C ASN A 127 -8.49 5.76 -3.22
N TYR A 128 -9.08 4.55 -3.20
CA TYR A 128 -9.15 3.72 -2.01
C TYR A 128 -8.27 2.48 -2.19
N GLY A 129 -7.11 2.50 -1.52
CA GLY A 129 -6.16 1.39 -1.50
C GLY A 129 -6.54 0.33 -0.48
N TYR A 130 -6.29 -0.94 -0.79
CA TYR A 130 -6.50 -2.06 0.12
C TYR A 130 -5.45 -3.17 -0.08
N HIS A 131 -5.28 -4.03 0.92
CA HIS A 131 -4.44 -5.23 0.83
C HIS A 131 -5.32 -6.48 0.73
N ASN A 132 -4.89 -7.43 -0.11
CA ASN A 132 -5.61 -8.69 -0.31
C ASN A 132 -4.59 -9.84 -0.45
N GLY A 133 -4.62 -10.80 0.48
CA GLY A 133 -3.63 -11.88 0.52
C GLY A 133 -3.67 -12.81 -0.70
N PHE A 134 -4.84 -13.02 -1.31
CA PHE A 134 -4.96 -13.82 -2.53
C PHE A 134 -4.23 -13.14 -3.69
N ILE A 135 -4.50 -11.85 -3.93
CA ILE A 135 -3.82 -11.05 -4.96
C ILE A 135 -2.32 -10.91 -4.64
N GLY A 136 -1.97 -10.69 -3.37
CA GLY A 136 -0.59 -10.63 -2.90
C GLY A 136 0.19 -11.90 -3.23
N SER A 137 -0.39 -13.08 -3.02
CA SER A 137 0.27 -14.35 -3.36
C SER A 137 0.49 -14.54 -4.86
N ILE A 138 -0.44 -14.06 -5.70
CA ILE A 138 -0.25 -14.01 -7.16
C ILE A 138 0.92 -13.08 -7.51
N TYR A 139 0.97 -11.91 -6.89
CA TYR A 139 2.04 -10.94 -7.11
C TYR A 139 3.41 -11.51 -6.68
N ASP A 140 3.48 -12.17 -5.52
CA ASP A 140 4.70 -12.81 -5.02
C ASP A 140 5.21 -13.92 -5.93
N ALA A 141 4.30 -14.70 -6.55
CA ALA A 141 4.67 -15.71 -7.54
C ALA A 141 5.23 -15.09 -8.84
N MET A 142 4.73 -13.91 -9.23
CA MET A 142 5.21 -13.19 -10.42
C MET A 142 6.53 -12.47 -10.19
N TYR A 143 6.75 -11.98 -8.97
CA TYR A 143 7.92 -11.20 -8.58
C TYR A 143 8.48 -11.76 -7.27
N PRO A 144 9.11 -12.95 -7.28
CA PRO A 144 9.64 -13.54 -6.06
C PRO A 144 10.68 -12.62 -5.41
N ILE A 145 10.67 -12.55 -4.08
CA ILE A 145 11.71 -11.84 -3.32
C ILE A 145 12.98 -12.70 -3.30
N THR A 146 14.11 -12.07 -3.61
CA THR A 146 15.44 -12.66 -3.49
C THR A 146 16.24 -11.93 -2.41
N MET A 147 17.14 -12.64 -1.75
CA MET A 147 18.03 -12.09 -0.75
C MET A 147 19.43 -11.81 -1.33
N PRO A 148 20.13 -10.73 -0.90
CA PRO A 148 19.65 -9.73 0.07
C PRO A 148 18.52 -8.85 -0.48
N TYR A 149 17.55 -8.53 0.38
CA TYR A 149 16.34 -7.80 -0.01
C TYR A 149 16.44 -6.33 0.36
N ALA A 150 16.32 -5.46 -0.65
CA ALA A 150 16.18 -4.02 -0.48
C ALA A 150 14.77 -3.59 -0.93
N PRO A 151 13.87 -3.21 -0.01
CA PRO A 151 12.51 -2.81 -0.36
C PRO A 151 12.52 -1.46 -1.09
N ALA A 152 11.68 -1.37 -2.12
CA ALA A 152 11.49 -0.16 -2.89
C ALA A 152 10.85 0.97 -2.06
N ASP A 153 11.12 2.22 -2.43
CA ASP A 153 10.56 3.38 -1.74
C ASP A 153 9.05 3.51 -1.95
N LYS A 154 8.51 3.00 -3.05
CA LYS A 154 7.09 3.04 -3.36
C LYS A 154 6.57 1.65 -3.71
N PRO A 155 5.37 1.28 -3.22
CA PRO A 155 4.73 0.02 -3.58
C PRO A 155 4.22 0.06 -5.02
N ASP A 156 4.08 -1.13 -5.61
CA ASP A 156 3.35 -1.32 -6.85
C ASP A 156 1.83 -1.19 -6.63
N LYS A 157 1.15 -0.55 -7.57
CA LYS A 157 -0.31 -0.42 -7.56
C LYS A 157 -0.93 -1.49 -8.45
N ILE A 158 -1.72 -2.38 -7.87
CA ILE A 158 -2.45 -3.42 -8.59
C ILE A 158 -3.87 -2.92 -8.86
N VAL A 159 -4.23 -2.78 -10.12
CA VAL A 159 -5.56 -2.30 -10.52
C VAL A 159 -6.47 -3.49 -10.79
N CYS A 160 -7.55 -3.55 -10.02
CA CYS A 160 -8.50 -4.65 -9.99
C CYS A 160 -9.89 -4.22 -10.44
N ASP A 161 -10.70 -5.21 -10.81
CA ASP A 161 -12.16 -5.08 -10.99
C ASP A 161 -12.86 -6.07 -10.06
N GLU A 162 -14.02 -5.68 -9.55
CA GLU A 162 -14.83 -6.51 -8.64
C GLU A 162 -16.29 -6.45 -9.11
N LEU A 163 -16.88 -7.63 -9.29
CA LEU A 163 -18.23 -7.79 -9.82
C LEU A 163 -19.03 -8.71 -8.91
N LEU A 164 -20.35 -8.51 -8.89
CA LEU A 164 -21.28 -9.33 -8.14
C LEU A 164 -22.39 -9.83 -9.06
N THR A 165 -22.38 -11.14 -9.32
CA THR A 165 -23.35 -11.77 -10.22
C THR A 165 -24.66 -12.14 -9.52
N ASP A 166 -24.62 -12.41 -8.21
CA ASP A 166 -25.80 -12.67 -7.37
C ASP A 166 -25.62 -11.99 -6.00
N PRO A 167 -26.58 -11.12 -5.56
CA PRO A 167 -26.54 -10.49 -4.23
C PRO A 167 -26.34 -11.44 -3.04
N LYS A 168 -26.70 -12.71 -3.18
CA LYS A 168 -26.51 -13.72 -2.12
C LYS A 168 -25.05 -14.03 -1.82
N ASN A 169 -24.13 -13.66 -2.72
CA ASN A 169 -22.70 -13.89 -2.57
C ASN A 169 -21.98 -12.77 -1.81
N GLY A 170 -22.72 -11.83 -1.20
CA GLY A 170 -22.15 -10.70 -0.47
C GLY A 170 -21.74 -9.55 -1.37
N ASP A 171 -20.54 -9.00 -1.17
CA ASP A 171 -20.12 -7.75 -1.83
C ASP A 171 -19.61 -7.94 -3.26
N TYR A 172 -18.93 -9.07 -3.52
CA TYR A 172 -18.45 -9.46 -4.84
C TYR A 172 -18.26 -10.98 -4.89
N ASP A 173 -18.40 -11.57 -6.07
CA ASP A 173 -18.15 -13.01 -6.31
C ASP A 173 -17.15 -13.25 -7.46
N THR A 174 -16.62 -12.16 -8.02
CA THR A 174 -15.75 -12.18 -9.19
C THR A 174 -14.71 -11.07 -9.05
N LYS A 175 -13.44 -11.42 -9.27
CA LYS A 175 -12.30 -10.48 -9.26
C LYS A 175 -11.55 -10.52 -10.59
N ALA A 176 -11.04 -9.38 -11.03
CA ALA A 176 -10.07 -9.31 -12.12
C ALA A 176 -8.83 -8.56 -11.68
N ILE A 177 -7.65 -9.07 -12.02
CA ILE A 177 -6.39 -8.33 -11.96
C ILE A 177 -6.13 -7.80 -13.35
N ILE A 178 -6.31 -6.49 -13.55
CA ILE A 178 -6.26 -5.88 -14.88
C ILE A 178 -4.79 -5.61 -15.26
N TYR A 179 -4.10 -4.80 -14.45
CA TYR A 179 -2.72 -4.45 -14.65
C TYR A 179 -2.04 -4.06 -13.34
N ILE A 180 -0.71 -4.09 -13.35
CA ILE A 180 0.15 -3.53 -12.30
C ILE A 180 0.73 -2.23 -12.82
N GLU A 181 0.67 -1.17 -12.02
CA GLU A 181 1.29 0.12 -12.26
C GLU A 181 2.48 0.28 -11.33
N LYS A 182 3.67 0.34 -11.93
CA LYS A 182 4.94 0.52 -11.24
C LYS A 182 5.08 1.98 -10.77
N PRO A 183 5.96 2.28 -9.80
CA PRO A 183 6.20 3.64 -9.32
C PRO A 183 6.64 4.65 -10.39
N ASP A 184 7.22 4.18 -11.50
CA ASP A 184 7.62 4.99 -12.66
C ASP A 184 6.46 5.26 -13.63
N GLY A 185 5.25 4.77 -13.32
CA GLY A 185 4.05 4.88 -14.16
C GLY A 185 3.92 3.79 -15.23
N LYS A 186 4.88 2.88 -15.37
CA LYS A 186 4.81 1.78 -16.33
C LYS A 186 3.70 0.81 -15.94
N LYS A 187 2.89 0.43 -16.93
CA LYS A 187 1.79 -0.53 -16.76
C LYS A 187 2.12 -1.89 -17.35
N VAL A 188 1.96 -2.94 -16.55
CA VAL A 188 2.11 -4.35 -16.95
C VAL A 188 0.73 -4.99 -16.94
N LYS A 189 0.21 -5.36 -18.11
CA LYS A 189 -1.10 -6.03 -18.23
C LYS A 189 -1.01 -7.43 -17.65
N ILE A 190 -1.98 -7.78 -16.81
CA ILE A 190 -2.09 -9.09 -16.17
C ILE A 190 -3.27 -9.87 -16.77
N ASN A 191 -4.45 -9.26 -16.82
CA ASN A 191 -5.67 -9.84 -17.39
C ASN A 191 -5.97 -11.26 -16.88
N ARG A 192 -5.89 -11.44 -15.57
CA ARG A 192 -6.30 -12.69 -14.90
C ARG A 192 -7.63 -12.48 -14.20
N TYR A 193 -8.51 -13.45 -14.32
CA TYR A 193 -9.91 -13.34 -13.90
C TYR A 193 -10.24 -14.49 -12.98
N PHE A 194 -11.03 -14.22 -11.95
CA PHE A 194 -11.31 -15.20 -10.91
C PHE A 194 -12.77 -15.13 -10.49
N LYS A 195 -13.33 -16.29 -10.15
CA LYS A 195 -14.62 -16.40 -9.45
C LYS A 195 -14.41 -16.98 -8.07
N GLU A 196 -15.29 -16.62 -7.16
CA GLU A 196 -15.38 -17.26 -5.85
C GLU A 196 -15.69 -18.76 -5.98
N SER A 197 -15.17 -19.53 -5.03
CA SER A 197 -15.34 -20.96 -4.84
C SER A 197 -15.35 -21.25 -3.34
N GLU A 198 -15.63 -22.50 -2.94
CA GLU A 198 -15.81 -22.86 -1.53
C GLU A 198 -14.60 -22.52 -0.63
N GLU A 199 -13.38 -22.66 -1.14
CA GLU A 199 -12.16 -22.43 -0.37
C GLU A 199 -11.52 -21.07 -0.65
N SER A 200 -11.62 -20.56 -1.89
CA SER A 200 -10.96 -19.32 -2.31
C SER A 200 -11.46 -18.84 -3.69
N PHE A 201 -10.58 -18.27 -4.50
CA PHE A 201 -10.84 -17.83 -5.87
C PHE A 201 -10.25 -18.79 -6.91
N LYS A 202 -11.08 -19.21 -7.85
CA LYS A 202 -10.69 -20.05 -8.99
C LYS A 202 -10.54 -19.21 -10.25
N GLU A 203 -9.43 -19.40 -10.97
CA GLU A 203 -9.18 -18.72 -12.24
C GLU A 203 -10.19 -19.14 -13.31
N ILE A 204 -10.67 -18.16 -14.08
CA ILE A 204 -11.65 -18.32 -15.14
C ILE A 204 -11.16 -17.67 -16.44
N SER A 205 -11.74 -18.10 -17.55
CA SER A 205 -11.43 -17.51 -18.85
C SER A 205 -11.95 -16.07 -18.96
N TRP A 206 -11.35 -15.30 -19.88
CA TRP A 206 -11.86 -13.97 -20.25
C TRP A 206 -13.34 -14.04 -20.68
N LEU A 207 -13.74 -15.07 -21.41
CA LEU A 207 -15.12 -15.24 -21.87
C LEU A 207 -16.09 -15.40 -20.69
N GLU A 208 -15.76 -16.25 -19.72
CA GLU A 208 -16.57 -16.39 -18.51
C GLU A 208 -16.64 -15.08 -17.72
N TYR A 209 -15.51 -14.37 -17.62
CA TYR A 209 -15.49 -13.04 -17.00
C TYR A 209 -16.42 -12.04 -17.70
N GLN A 210 -16.45 -12.00 -19.04
CA GLN A 210 -17.36 -11.14 -19.79
C GLN A 210 -18.84 -11.47 -19.50
N ILE A 211 -19.18 -12.76 -19.41
CA ILE A 211 -20.52 -13.20 -19.04
C ILE A 211 -20.89 -12.72 -17.63
N ARG A 212 -19.97 -12.86 -16.66
CA ARG A 212 -20.16 -12.41 -15.28
C ARG A 212 -20.31 -10.88 -15.20
N ARG A 213 -19.50 -10.13 -15.97
CA ARG A 213 -19.62 -8.68 -16.10
C ARG A 213 -20.97 -8.24 -16.64
N TYR A 214 -21.52 -8.96 -17.61
CA TYR A 214 -22.86 -8.69 -18.12
C TYR A 214 -23.95 -8.95 -17.06
N LYS A 215 -23.81 -10.01 -16.25
CA LYS A 215 -24.73 -10.30 -15.14
C LYS A 215 -24.73 -9.20 -14.09
N ASP A 216 -23.55 -8.77 -13.63
CA ASP A 216 -23.42 -7.67 -12.66
C ASP A 216 -23.99 -6.36 -13.22
N TRP A 217 -23.70 -6.04 -14.48
CA TRP A 217 -24.30 -4.86 -15.15
C TRP A 217 -25.84 -4.92 -15.17
N ARG A 218 -26.42 -6.07 -15.55
CA ARG A 218 -27.88 -6.24 -15.54
C ARG A 218 -28.47 -6.06 -14.15
N ARG A 219 -27.83 -6.62 -13.12
CA ARG A 219 -28.24 -6.48 -11.72
C ARG A 219 -28.25 -5.02 -11.30
N ARG A 220 -27.15 -4.28 -11.53
CA ARG A 220 -27.05 -2.85 -11.17
C ARG A 220 -28.09 -1.99 -11.90
N LYS A 221 -28.33 -2.26 -13.18
CA LYS A 221 -29.35 -1.54 -13.95
C LYS A 221 -30.76 -1.78 -13.41
N TRP A 222 -31.06 -3.00 -12.98
CA TRP A 222 -32.36 -3.32 -12.39
C TRP A 222 -32.56 -2.61 -11.04
N LEU A 223 -31.54 -2.58 -10.18
CA LEU A 223 -31.56 -1.84 -8.91
C LEU A 223 -31.74 -0.33 -9.09
N GLY A 224 -31.03 0.28 -10.03
CA GLY A 224 -31.18 1.72 -10.31
C GLY A 224 -32.58 2.10 -10.81
N ASN A 225 -33.27 1.19 -11.50
CA ASN A 225 -34.64 1.41 -11.95
C ASN A 225 -35.68 1.25 -10.82
N ASP A 226 -35.39 0.50 -9.75
CA ASP A 226 -36.28 0.35 -8.61
C ASP A 226 -36.17 1.54 -7.64
N GLU A 227 -34.97 2.12 -7.48
CA GLU A 227 -34.79 3.38 -6.71
C GLU A 227 -35.56 4.55 -7.34
N GLU A 228 -35.57 4.68 -8.67
CA GLU A 228 -36.36 5.69 -9.40
C GLU A 228 -37.89 5.45 -9.37
N ARG A 229 -38.35 4.23 -9.06
CA ARG A 229 -39.78 3.90 -8.94
C ARG A 229 -40.37 4.18 -7.56
N HIS A 230 -39.51 4.37 -6.57
CA HIS A 230 -39.89 4.61 -5.17
C HIS A 230 -39.56 6.02 -4.68
N SER A 231 -39.07 6.89 -5.58
CA SER A 231 -38.94 8.35 -5.41
C SER A 231 -40.08 9.10 -6.08
#